data_AF-A0A8H8RQ01-F1
#
_entry.id   AF-A0A8H8RQ01-F1
#
_cell.length_a   1.000
_cell.length_b   1.000
_cell.length_c   1.000
_cell.angle_alpha   90.00
_cell.angle_beta   90.00
_cell.angle_gamma   90.00
#
_symmetry.space_group_name_H-M   'P 1'
#
loop_
_entity.id
_entity.type
_entity.pdbx_description
1 polymer ?
#
loop_
_entity_poly.entity_id
_entity_poly.type
_entity_poly.pdbx_seq_one_letter_code
_entity_poly.pdbx_strand_id
1 'polypeptide(L)'
;MAESTKKRTLDAFFKPPPKKARVSDTNNLDIGDNSTIDKDQKVESSHHPTYPHPIQCFPKSIETELKSLPSTIGRAIHDQADLDLLYFEPYIPKYLEREVFQFLRKELFFYRVEYKIKRGGIETDIRTPRYTTVFGVDDTSQFNETGEVVDASTKRNVEKDKNYSKYPPRPIPKCLDNLRISTEAATGCKFNFCLVNYYASGSDSISYHSDDERFLGSLPAIASFSLGAKRDFLMKHKPVAPNDNAPPPPETKPIKLPLASGDMILMRGRTQANWLHSIPKRTGKNAEDGGRINITFRRAMIKGGTENYYNYNVGSGPVYKWDETRREMRLWKS
;
A
#
# COMPACT_ATOMS: atom_id res chain seq x y z
N MET A 1 34.53 -20.84 -34.14
CA MET A 1 34.62 -20.33 -35.52
C MET A 1 33.32 -20.67 -36.23
N ALA A 2 32.68 -19.61 -36.75
CA ALA A 2 31.71 -19.50 -37.85
C ALA A 2 30.50 -20.44 -37.97
N GLU A 3 29.35 -19.78 -38.14
CA GLU A 3 28.00 -20.25 -38.46
C GLU A 3 27.88 -20.90 -39.85
N SER A 4 26.82 -21.69 -40.04
CA SER A 4 26.07 -21.70 -41.31
C SER A 4 24.57 -21.90 -41.04
N THR A 5 23.82 -20.89 -41.45
CA THR A 5 22.37 -20.73 -41.39
C THR A 5 21.62 -21.73 -42.30
N LYS A 6 20.46 -22.22 -41.86
CA LYS A 6 19.42 -22.78 -42.74
C LYS A 6 18.11 -22.03 -42.57
N LYS A 7 17.67 -21.39 -43.67
CA LYS A 7 16.42 -20.66 -43.84
C LYS A 7 15.22 -21.57 -43.55
N ARG A 8 14.31 -21.14 -42.67
CA ARG A 8 12.96 -21.71 -42.51
C ARG A 8 12.00 -20.99 -43.44
N THR A 9 11.39 -21.73 -44.35
CA THR A 9 10.33 -21.26 -45.27
C THR A 9 8.95 -21.28 -44.58
N LEU A 10 8.05 -20.43 -45.09
CA LEU A 10 6.79 -19.95 -44.53
C LEU A 10 5.57 -20.92 -44.64
N ASP A 11 5.77 -22.22 -44.88
CA ASP A 11 4.68 -23.17 -45.21
C ASP A 11 4.14 -24.01 -44.04
N ALA A 12 4.46 -23.67 -42.79
CA ALA A 12 4.00 -24.43 -41.62
C ALA A 12 2.64 -23.96 -41.02
N PHE A 13 1.98 -22.96 -41.61
CA PHE A 13 0.84 -22.28 -40.98
C PHE A 13 -0.57 -22.78 -41.35
N PHE A 14 -0.72 -23.78 -42.23
CA PHE A 14 -2.04 -24.29 -42.62
C PHE A 14 -2.10 -25.83 -42.70
N LYS A 15 -2.20 -26.50 -41.55
CA LYS A 15 -2.75 -27.87 -41.50
C LYS A 15 -3.79 -28.01 -40.38
N PRO A 16 -5.04 -28.41 -40.67
CA PRO A 16 -6.06 -28.66 -39.66
C PRO A 16 -5.80 -29.99 -38.91
N PRO A 17 -6.25 -30.11 -37.64
CA PRO A 17 -5.96 -31.28 -36.81
C PRO A 17 -6.81 -32.50 -37.23
N PRO A 18 -6.30 -33.74 -37.05
CA PRO A 18 -7.04 -34.94 -37.41
C PRO A 18 -8.16 -35.27 -36.39
N LYS A 19 -9.32 -35.70 -36.89
CA LYS A 19 -10.47 -36.21 -36.11
C LYS A 19 -10.48 -37.74 -36.07
N LYS A 20 -10.91 -38.32 -34.94
CA LYS A 20 -11.84 -39.46 -34.71
C LYS A 20 -11.59 -40.09 -33.31
N ALA A 21 -12.50 -40.74 -32.59
CA ALA A 21 -13.83 -41.30 -32.88
C ALA A 21 -14.75 -41.30 -31.62
N ARG A 22 -16.04 -41.56 -31.83
CA ARG A 22 -17.12 -41.67 -30.83
C ARG A 22 -17.34 -43.15 -30.50
N VAL A 23 -17.42 -43.53 -29.21
CA VAL A 23 -17.89 -44.85 -28.75
C VAL A 23 -18.87 -44.66 -27.59
N SER A 24 -19.85 -45.57 -27.54
CA SER A 24 -21.18 -45.57 -26.94
C SER A 24 -21.27 -45.79 -25.42
N ASP A 25 -22.42 -45.36 -24.88
CA ASP A 25 -22.92 -45.60 -23.51
C ASP A 25 -23.15 -47.09 -23.19
N THR A 26 -22.73 -47.52 -22.00
CA THR A 26 -23.39 -48.57 -21.18
C THR A 26 -23.11 -48.34 -19.69
N ASN A 27 -24.14 -48.61 -18.88
CA ASN A 27 -24.34 -48.24 -17.47
C ASN A 27 -23.48 -48.96 -16.41
N ASN A 28 -23.35 -48.25 -15.28
CA ASN A 28 -23.48 -48.68 -13.86
C ASN A 28 -22.27 -49.18 -13.02
N LEU A 29 -22.17 -48.51 -11.85
CA LEU A 29 -21.58 -48.87 -10.55
C LEU A 29 -20.03 -48.84 -10.47
N ASP A 30 -19.43 -47.93 -9.69
CA ASP A 30 -19.22 -48.09 -8.24
C ASP A 30 -18.52 -46.85 -7.61
N ILE A 31 -18.58 -46.80 -6.29
CA ILE A 31 -18.23 -45.72 -5.35
C ILE A 31 -16.75 -45.27 -5.45
N GLY A 32 -16.52 -43.96 -5.38
CA GLY A 32 -15.18 -43.37 -5.25
C GLY A 32 -15.25 -41.85 -5.03
N ASP A 33 -15.58 -41.45 -3.80
CA ASP A 33 -15.41 -40.09 -3.29
C ASP A 33 -13.97 -39.62 -3.51
N ASN A 34 -13.78 -38.62 -4.37
CA ASN A 34 -12.49 -37.98 -4.58
C ASN A 34 -12.55 -36.51 -4.14
N SER A 35 -13.04 -36.31 -2.91
CA SER A 35 -12.72 -35.12 -2.13
C SER A 35 -11.32 -35.25 -1.51
N THR A 36 -10.26 -35.22 -2.31
CA THR A 36 -8.94 -34.81 -1.79
C THR A 36 -8.82 -33.31 -1.99
N ILE A 37 -9.58 -32.58 -1.17
CA ILE A 37 -9.24 -31.21 -0.80
C ILE A 37 -7.90 -31.31 -0.08
N ASP A 38 -6.90 -30.65 -0.64
CA ASP A 38 -5.54 -30.51 -0.16
C ASP A 38 -5.54 -29.85 1.24
N LYS A 39 -5.86 -30.64 2.27
CA LYS A 39 -5.78 -30.28 3.68
C LYS A 39 -4.35 -30.52 4.13
N ASP A 40 -3.49 -29.50 3.96
CA ASP A 40 -2.37 -29.15 4.86
C ASP A 40 -1.34 -28.22 4.19
N GLN A 41 -1.79 -27.21 3.43
CA GLN A 41 -0.92 -26.04 3.23
C GLN A 41 -0.88 -25.25 4.54
N LYS A 42 0.16 -25.50 5.35
CA LYS A 42 0.47 -24.69 6.53
C LYS A 42 0.52 -23.22 6.12
N VAL A 43 -0.46 -22.45 6.56
CA VAL A 43 -0.58 -21.03 6.21
C VAL A 43 0.62 -20.29 6.80
N GLU A 44 1.52 -19.86 5.92
CA GLU A 44 2.70 -19.09 6.33
C GLU A 44 2.26 -17.71 6.80
N SER A 45 2.86 -17.23 7.89
CA SER A 45 2.55 -15.91 8.46
C SER A 45 3.79 -15.21 8.98
N SER A 46 3.80 -13.89 8.86
CA SER A 46 4.78 -13.02 9.46
C SER A 46 4.52 -12.93 10.96
N HIS A 47 5.52 -13.34 11.76
CA HIS A 47 5.48 -13.29 13.22
C HIS A 47 6.42 -12.21 13.72
N HIS A 48 5.95 -11.43 14.69
CA HIS A 48 6.80 -10.49 15.41
C HIS A 48 6.16 -10.13 16.76
N PRO A 49 6.92 -9.99 17.87
CA PRO A 49 6.36 -9.68 19.19
C PRO A 49 5.56 -8.37 19.25
N THR A 50 5.85 -7.43 18.34
CA THR A 50 5.17 -6.12 18.27
C THR A 50 3.95 -6.12 17.33
N TYR A 51 3.63 -7.27 16.72
CA TYR A 51 2.34 -7.45 16.05
C TYR A 51 1.25 -7.81 17.06
N PRO A 52 0.01 -7.29 16.93
CA PRO A 52 -1.10 -7.75 17.76
C PRO A 52 -1.37 -9.26 17.62
N HIS A 53 -1.17 -9.81 16.41
CA HIS A 53 -1.24 -11.22 16.07
C HIS A 53 -0.43 -11.46 14.78
N PRO A 54 0.03 -12.69 14.49
CA PRO A 54 0.67 -13.00 13.21
C PRO A 54 -0.19 -12.57 12.01
N ILE A 55 0.46 -12.03 10.99
CA ILE A 55 -0.18 -11.55 9.76
C ILE A 55 0.11 -12.56 8.68
N GLN A 56 -0.93 -13.13 8.06
CA GLN A 56 -0.74 -14.13 7.00
C GLN A 56 0.07 -13.57 5.82
N CYS A 57 0.89 -14.44 5.23
CA CYS A 57 1.49 -14.20 3.93
C CYS A 57 0.41 -14.30 2.84
N PHE A 58 0.64 -13.65 1.71
CA PHE A 58 -0.27 -13.82 0.57
C PHE A 58 -0.35 -15.30 0.16
N PRO A 59 -1.53 -15.80 -0.25
CA PRO A 59 -1.63 -17.10 -0.90
C PRO A 59 -0.71 -17.20 -2.11
N LYS A 60 -0.26 -18.41 -2.45
CA LYS A 60 0.71 -18.60 -3.52
C LYS A 60 0.22 -18.13 -4.90
N SER A 61 -1.09 -18.18 -5.12
CA SER A 61 -1.77 -17.60 -6.28
C SER A 61 -1.44 -16.12 -6.42
N ILE A 62 -1.65 -15.34 -5.37
CA ILE A 62 -1.36 -13.89 -5.36
C ILE A 62 0.14 -13.65 -5.50
N GLU A 63 0.99 -14.34 -4.71
CA GLU A 63 2.44 -14.11 -4.75
C GLU A 63 3.06 -14.32 -6.13
N THR A 64 2.56 -15.30 -6.89
CA THR A 64 3.05 -15.60 -8.23
C THR A 64 2.75 -14.44 -9.18
N GLU A 65 1.52 -13.93 -9.16
CA GLU A 65 1.07 -12.80 -9.98
C GLU A 65 1.76 -11.47 -9.59
N LEU A 66 2.11 -11.28 -8.31
CA LEU A 66 2.83 -10.07 -7.87
C LEU A 66 4.22 -9.93 -8.52
N LYS A 67 4.84 -11.03 -8.96
CA LYS A 67 6.16 -11.01 -9.61
C LYS A 67 6.14 -10.40 -11.01
N SER A 68 5.00 -10.41 -11.68
CA SER A 68 4.83 -9.82 -13.03
C SER A 68 4.38 -8.37 -13.02
N LEU A 69 4.23 -7.75 -11.84
CA LEU A 69 3.87 -6.35 -11.75
C LEU A 69 5.04 -5.43 -12.15
N PRO A 70 4.77 -4.22 -12.68
CA PRO A 70 3.44 -3.61 -12.83
C PRO A 70 2.64 -4.13 -14.03
N SER A 71 1.31 -4.11 -13.92
CA SER A 71 0.40 -4.50 -15.02
C SER A 71 0.39 -3.50 -16.17
N THR A 72 0.72 -2.24 -15.92
CA THR A 72 0.80 -1.18 -16.94
C THR A 72 2.08 -0.38 -16.77
N ILE A 73 2.53 0.26 -17.84
CA ILE A 73 3.65 1.20 -17.76
C ILE A 73 3.15 2.49 -17.11
N GLY A 74 3.93 3.04 -16.17
CA GLY A 74 3.60 4.29 -15.52
C GLY A 74 3.54 5.45 -16.51
N ARG A 75 2.44 6.20 -16.53
CA ARG A 75 2.28 7.45 -17.26
C ARG A 75 2.79 8.60 -16.42
N ALA A 76 3.76 9.35 -16.94
CA ALA A 76 4.28 10.53 -16.24
C ALA A 76 3.28 11.69 -16.30
N ILE A 77 3.14 12.43 -15.19
CA ILE A 77 2.33 13.65 -15.09
C ILE A 77 3.20 14.72 -14.43
N HIS A 78 3.69 15.66 -15.24
CA HIS A 78 4.63 16.71 -14.86
C HIS A 78 4.43 17.97 -15.74
N ASP A 79 3.19 18.18 -16.18
CA ASP A 79 2.74 19.28 -17.03
C ASP A 79 2.48 20.57 -16.25
N GLN A 80 2.69 20.56 -14.93
CA GLN A 80 2.52 21.71 -14.05
C GLN A 80 3.76 21.92 -13.18
N ALA A 81 3.98 23.17 -12.76
CA ALA A 81 5.12 23.54 -11.93
C ALA A 81 5.25 22.64 -10.70
N ASP A 82 6.48 22.18 -10.45
CA ASP A 82 6.88 21.36 -9.30
C ASP A 82 6.19 19.99 -9.16
N LEU A 83 5.34 19.61 -10.12
CA LEU A 83 4.63 18.34 -10.11
C LEU A 83 5.48 17.25 -10.78
N ASP A 84 5.69 16.14 -10.08
CA ASP A 84 6.31 14.94 -10.63
C ASP A 84 5.59 13.71 -10.10
N LEU A 85 4.65 13.22 -10.92
CA LEU A 85 3.91 12.01 -10.67
C LEU A 85 4.22 10.95 -11.73
N LEU A 86 4.18 9.70 -11.31
CA LEU A 86 4.09 8.54 -12.20
C LEU A 86 2.83 7.75 -11.84
N TYR A 87 1.88 7.65 -12.77
CA TYR A 87 0.57 7.04 -12.54
C TYR A 87 0.43 5.71 -13.29
N PHE A 88 0.13 4.64 -12.56
CA PHE A 88 -0.09 3.29 -13.06
C PHE A 88 -1.57 2.95 -12.95
N GLU A 89 -2.21 2.67 -14.08
CA GLU A 89 -3.66 2.53 -14.22
C GLU A 89 -4.01 1.26 -15.02
N PRO A 90 -4.03 0.06 -14.39
CA PRO A 90 -3.68 -0.20 -13.00
C PRO A 90 -2.23 -0.70 -12.81
N TYR A 91 -1.72 -0.64 -11.59
CA TYR A 91 -0.49 -1.34 -11.20
C TYR A 91 -0.77 -2.81 -10.93
N ILE A 92 -1.79 -3.12 -10.12
CA ILE A 92 -2.26 -4.49 -9.84
C ILE A 92 -3.42 -4.79 -10.80
N PRO A 93 -3.39 -5.90 -11.56
CA PRO A 93 -4.37 -6.15 -12.60
C PRO A 93 -5.78 -6.37 -12.06
N LYS A 94 -6.79 -6.06 -12.89
CA LYS A 94 -8.22 -6.08 -12.53
C LYS A 94 -8.72 -7.42 -12.01
N TYR A 95 -8.16 -8.54 -12.50
CA TYR A 95 -8.53 -9.87 -12.03
C TYR A 95 -8.02 -10.19 -10.62
N LEU A 96 -6.98 -9.48 -10.15
CA LEU A 96 -6.29 -9.75 -8.88
C LEU A 96 -6.64 -8.73 -7.78
N GLU A 97 -6.93 -7.47 -8.16
CA GLU A 97 -7.10 -6.35 -7.22
C GLU A 97 -8.12 -6.61 -6.10
N ARG A 98 -9.20 -7.35 -6.40
CA ARG A 98 -10.26 -7.67 -5.44
C ARG A 98 -9.78 -8.65 -4.38
N GLU A 99 -9.02 -9.66 -4.79
CA GLU A 99 -8.47 -10.68 -3.88
C GLU A 99 -7.45 -10.05 -2.93
N VAL A 100 -6.55 -9.21 -3.46
CA VAL A 100 -5.57 -8.45 -2.66
C VAL A 100 -6.28 -7.52 -1.66
N PHE A 101 -7.31 -6.81 -2.09
CA PHE A 101 -8.11 -5.95 -1.20
C PHE A 101 -8.75 -6.75 -0.06
N GLN A 102 -9.45 -7.85 -0.38
CA GLN A 102 -10.14 -8.68 0.60
C GLN A 102 -9.15 -9.30 1.59
N PHE A 103 -8.04 -9.83 1.10
CA PHE A 103 -6.97 -10.39 1.91
C PHE A 103 -6.43 -9.35 2.91
N LEU A 104 -5.97 -8.19 2.42
CA LEU A 104 -5.38 -7.17 3.29
C LEU A 104 -6.40 -6.62 4.29
N ARG A 105 -7.66 -6.46 3.89
CA ARG A 105 -8.72 -5.99 4.80
C ARG A 105 -8.98 -6.99 5.93
N LYS A 106 -8.95 -8.29 5.62
CA LYS A 106 -9.15 -9.37 6.59
C LYS A 106 -7.96 -9.54 7.53
N GLU A 107 -6.75 -9.54 6.99
CA GLU A 107 -5.55 -9.94 7.72
C GLU A 107 -4.89 -8.80 8.52
N LEU A 108 -5.04 -7.55 8.07
CA LEU A 108 -4.43 -6.42 8.77
C LEU A 108 -5.23 -5.98 9.99
N PHE A 109 -4.48 -5.59 11.02
CA PHE A 109 -4.99 -4.91 12.20
C PHE A 109 -4.81 -3.41 12.03
N PHE A 110 -5.82 -2.65 12.46
CA PHE A 110 -5.84 -1.21 12.32
C PHE A 110 -6.09 -0.52 13.66
N TYR A 111 -5.81 0.77 13.68
CA TYR A 111 -6.00 1.66 14.81
C TYR A 111 -6.82 2.85 14.36
N ARG A 112 -7.49 3.50 15.30
CA ARG A 112 -8.12 4.78 15.06
C ARG A 112 -7.54 5.77 16.05
N VAL A 113 -6.48 6.44 15.61
CA VAL A 113 -5.68 7.31 16.47
C VAL A 113 -6.51 8.51 16.89
N GLU A 114 -6.43 8.81 18.18
CA GLU A 114 -7.05 9.95 18.83
C GLU A 114 -5.94 10.82 19.40
N TYR A 115 -5.98 12.11 19.10
CA TYR A 115 -4.99 13.07 19.59
C TYR A 115 -5.64 14.42 19.84
N LYS A 116 -5.04 15.17 20.75
CA LYS A 116 -5.50 16.51 21.11
C LYS A 116 -4.72 17.54 20.32
N ILE A 117 -5.42 18.48 19.70
CA ILE A 117 -4.80 19.68 19.14
C ILE A 117 -5.15 20.87 20.01
N LYS A 118 -4.17 21.73 20.28
CA LYS A 118 -4.40 23.03 20.90
C LYS A 118 -4.16 24.12 19.87
N ARG A 119 -5.20 24.84 19.46
CA ARG A 119 -5.11 25.97 18.52
C ARG A 119 -5.85 27.16 19.09
N GLY A 120 -5.17 28.30 19.24
CA GLY A 120 -5.77 29.53 19.78
C GLY A 120 -6.31 29.36 21.21
N GLY A 121 -5.68 28.54 22.05
CA GLY A 121 -6.12 28.27 23.42
C GLY A 121 -7.23 27.23 23.56
N ILE A 122 -7.89 26.83 22.48
CA ILE A 122 -8.92 25.78 22.48
C ILE A 122 -8.27 24.42 22.23
N GLU A 123 -8.59 23.48 23.09
CA GLU A 123 -8.21 22.07 22.94
C GLU A 123 -9.34 21.32 22.23
N THR A 124 -9.00 20.56 21.20
CA THR A 124 -9.97 19.76 20.42
C THR A 124 -9.47 18.34 20.33
N ASP A 125 -10.31 17.39 20.71
CA ASP A 125 -10.07 15.96 20.52
C ASP A 125 -10.34 15.61 19.05
N ILE A 126 -9.28 15.21 18.35
CA ILE A 126 -9.35 14.77 16.96
C ILE A 126 -9.28 13.26 16.93
N ARG A 127 -10.34 12.66 16.39
CA ARG A 127 -10.33 11.26 15.97
C ARG A 127 -10.03 11.20 14.49
N THR A 128 -9.01 10.43 14.12
CA THR A 128 -8.67 10.22 12.71
C THR A 128 -9.90 9.69 11.94
N PRO A 129 -10.32 10.37 10.84
CA PRO A 129 -11.51 9.99 10.07
C PRO A 129 -11.15 8.89 9.06
N ARG A 130 -10.44 7.87 9.52
CA ARG A 130 -10.00 6.65 8.81
C ARG A 130 -9.28 5.74 9.81
N TYR A 131 -9.15 4.47 9.46
CA TYR A 131 -8.33 3.51 10.20
C TYR A 131 -6.90 3.51 9.65
N THR A 132 -5.89 3.35 10.50
CA THR A 132 -4.48 3.37 10.09
C THR A 132 -3.69 2.24 10.71
N THR A 133 -2.62 1.82 10.05
CA THR A 133 -1.63 0.91 10.61
C THR A 133 -0.31 1.13 9.88
N VAL A 134 0.81 1.10 10.60
CA VAL A 134 2.13 1.38 10.01
C VAL A 134 3.14 0.29 10.34
N PHE A 135 4.08 0.03 9.44
CA PHE A 135 5.15 -0.94 9.56
C PHE A 135 6.45 -0.36 9.03
N GLY A 136 7.58 -0.80 9.56
CA GLY A 136 8.90 -0.35 9.17
C GLY A 136 9.69 0.29 10.30
N VAL A 137 10.93 0.64 9.97
CA VAL A 137 11.90 1.35 10.79
C VAL A 137 12.75 2.24 9.86
N ASP A 138 13.28 3.33 10.37
CA ASP A 138 14.05 4.31 9.59
C ASP A 138 15.42 3.77 9.15
N ASP A 139 16.04 4.47 8.20
CA ASP A 139 17.30 4.08 7.55
C ASP A 139 18.49 3.93 8.50
N THR A 140 18.44 4.52 9.70
CA THR A 140 19.54 4.38 10.67
C THR A 140 19.47 3.06 11.43
N SER A 141 18.39 2.31 11.28
CA SER A 141 18.11 1.10 12.04
C SER A 141 17.59 -0.04 11.15
N GLN A 142 17.64 -1.26 11.67
CA GLN A 142 17.08 -2.45 11.01
C GLN A 142 16.66 -3.47 12.06
N PHE A 143 15.86 -4.45 11.66
CA PHE A 143 15.57 -5.62 12.49
C PHE A 143 16.67 -6.66 12.30
N ASN A 144 17.16 -7.27 13.38
CA ASN A 144 18.03 -8.44 13.33
C ASN A 144 17.20 -9.73 13.16
N GLU A 145 17.85 -10.89 13.17
CA GLU A 145 17.21 -12.21 13.00
C GLU A 145 16.21 -12.55 14.13
N THR A 146 16.38 -11.97 15.32
CA THR A 146 15.48 -12.16 16.47
C THR A 146 14.32 -11.17 16.50
N GLY A 147 14.27 -10.21 15.56
CA GLY A 147 13.26 -9.16 15.50
C GLY A 147 13.57 -7.94 16.37
N GLU A 148 14.75 -7.86 16.97
CA GLU A 148 15.16 -6.68 17.73
C GLU A 148 15.68 -5.60 16.79
N VAL A 149 15.45 -4.34 17.18
CA VAL A 149 15.99 -3.20 16.44
C VAL A 149 17.47 -3.07 16.77
N VAL A 150 18.30 -2.98 15.73
CA VAL A 150 19.73 -2.72 15.83
C VAL A 150 20.11 -1.55 14.92
N ASP A 151 21.22 -0.90 15.22
CA ASP A 151 21.80 0.12 14.36
C ASP A 151 22.19 -0.48 13.00
N ALA A 152 21.79 0.18 11.91
CA ALA A 152 21.97 -0.35 10.56
C ALA A 152 23.45 -0.49 10.18
N SER A 153 24.34 0.35 10.72
CA SER A 153 25.76 0.36 10.40
C SER A 153 26.59 -0.56 11.30
N THR A 154 26.40 -0.45 12.62
CA THR A 154 27.23 -1.13 13.62
C THR A 154 26.66 -2.48 14.04
N LYS A 155 25.39 -2.77 13.71
CA LYS A 155 24.64 -3.96 14.14
C LYS A 155 24.49 -4.09 15.66
N ARG A 156 24.81 -3.04 16.42
CA ARG A 156 24.65 -3.00 17.87
C ARG A 156 23.20 -2.73 18.23
N ASN A 157 22.75 -3.29 19.35
CA ASN A 157 21.40 -3.05 19.86
C ASN A 157 21.20 -1.56 20.15
N VAL A 158 20.06 -1.02 19.74
CA VAL A 158 19.62 0.35 20.04
C VAL A 158 18.74 0.41 21.29
N GLU A 159 18.93 -0.57 22.19
CA GLU A 159 18.28 -0.67 23.50
C GLU A 159 18.09 0.70 24.17
N LYS A 160 16.87 0.96 24.62
CA LYS A 160 16.46 2.19 25.33
C LYS A 160 16.50 3.49 24.50
N ASP A 161 16.54 3.41 23.16
CA ASP A 161 16.30 4.60 22.34
C ASP A 161 14.88 5.13 22.60
N LYS A 162 14.80 6.38 23.05
CA LYS A 162 13.53 7.06 23.38
C LYS A 162 12.54 7.11 22.20
N ASN A 163 13.05 7.08 20.96
CA ASN A 163 12.22 7.13 19.76
C ASN A 163 11.47 5.80 19.52
N TYR A 164 11.95 4.68 20.09
CA TYR A 164 11.37 3.35 19.90
C TYR A 164 10.65 2.82 21.14
N SER A 165 10.97 3.34 22.32
CA SER A 165 10.44 2.80 23.59
C SER A 165 8.93 3.05 23.77
N LYS A 166 8.42 4.19 23.29
CA LYS A 166 6.99 4.53 23.42
C LYS A 166 6.10 3.67 22.52
N TYR A 167 6.53 3.45 21.28
CA TYR A 167 5.85 2.60 20.32
C TYR A 167 6.89 1.74 19.60
N PRO A 168 7.07 0.48 20.04
CA PRO A 168 8.03 -0.43 19.43
C PRO A 168 7.76 -0.59 17.94
N PRO A 169 8.74 -0.32 17.06
CA PRO A 169 8.55 -0.52 15.64
C PRO A 169 8.36 -2.00 15.33
N ARG A 170 7.80 -2.28 14.16
CA ARG A 170 7.49 -3.62 13.71
C ARG A 170 7.90 -3.78 12.24
N PRO A 171 8.41 -4.95 11.83
CA PRO A 171 8.85 -5.16 10.47
C PRO A 171 7.68 -5.04 9.49
N ILE A 172 7.98 -4.83 8.21
CA ILE A 172 6.97 -4.87 7.16
C ILE A 172 6.59 -6.35 6.95
N PRO A 173 5.31 -6.76 7.15
CA PRO A 173 4.91 -8.14 6.97
C PRO A 173 5.07 -8.55 5.51
N LYS A 174 5.36 -9.83 5.28
CA LYS A 174 5.77 -10.37 3.98
C LYS A 174 4.80 -10.02 2.84
N CYS A 175 3.50 -10.02 3.11
CA CYS A 175 2.48 -9.61 2.14
C CYS A 175 2.68 -8.16 1.66
N LEU A 176 2.91 -7.20 2.56
CA LEU A 176 3.20 -5.81 2.21
C LEU A 176 4.62 -5.63 1.65
N ASP A 177 5.58 -6.42 2.12
CA ASP A 177 6.96 -6.38 1.65
C ASP A 177 7.10 -6.85 0.19
N ASN A 178 6.32 -7.84 -0.24
CA ASN A 178 6.25 -8.27 -1.63
C ASN A 178 5.82 -7.11 -2.57
N LEU A 179 4.83 -6.30 -2.14
CA LEU A 179 4.42 -5.10 -2.88
C LEU A 179 5.52 -4.03 -2.87
N ARG A 180 6.20 -3.83 -1.73
CA ARG A 180 7.32 -2.90 -1.62
C ARG A 180 8.44 -3.25 -2.61
N ILE A 181 8.88 -4.52 -2.62
CA ILE A 181 9.94 -5.00 -3.51
C ILE A 181 9.56 -4.80 -4.99
N SER A 182 8.33 -5.16 -5.37
CA SER A 182 7.83 -4.90 -6.73
C SER A 182 7.88 -3.42 -7.07
N THR A 183 7.44 -2.55 -6.15
CA THR A 183 7.44 -1.10 -6.33
C THR A 183 8.84 -0.54 -6.50
N GLU A 184 9.81 -0.99 -5.69
CA GLU A 184 11.21 -0.57 -5.82
C GLU A 184 11.79 -0.99 -7.18
N ALA A 185 11.47 -2.19 -7.66
CA ALA A 185 11.91 -2.67 -8.97
C ALA A 185 11.30 -1.83 -10.12
N ALA A 186 10.00 -1.48 -10.03
CA ALA A 186 9.30 -0.72 -11.06
C ALA A 186 9.68 0.77 -11.12
N THR A 187 10.11 1.35 -10.00
CA THR A 187 10.30 2.80 -9.86
C THR A 187 11.76 3.22 -9.65
N GLY A 188 12.64 2.30 -9.26
CA GLY A 188 14.01 2.58 -8.83
C GLY A 188 14.12 3.31 -7.48
N CYS A 189 12.99 3.63 -6.83
CA CYS A 189 12.96 4.25 -5.51
C CYS A 189 13.17 3.21 -4.40
N LYS A 190 13.54 3.67 -3.21
CA LYS A 190 13.74 2.83 -2.02
C LYS A 190 12.78 3.21 -0.92
N PHE A 191 12.28 2.23 -0.20
CA PHE A 191 11.29 2.41 0.86
C PHE A 191 11.63 1.51 2.06
N ASN A 192 11.38 2.02 3.27
CA ASN A 192 11.60 1.32 4.54
C ASN A 192 10.38 1.41 5.48
N PHE A 193 9.36 2.18 5.10
CA PHE A 193 8.10 2.32 5.82
C PHE A 193 6.90 2.03 4.93
N CYS A 194 5.87 1.44 5.52
CA CYS A 194 4.59 1.14 4.91
C CYS A 194 3.47 1.61 5.83
N LEU A 195 2.76 2.67 5.43
CA LEU A 195 1.54 3.14 6.09
C LEU A 195 0.32 2.68 5.29
N VAL A 196 -0.58 1.95 5.94
CA VAL A 196 -1.85 1.54 5.37
C VAL A 196 -2.97 2.37 6.00
N ASN A 197 -3.79 2.98 5.16
CA ASN A 197 -5.01 3.67 5.57
C ASN A 197 -6.21 2.87 5.05
N TYR A 198 -7.18 2.59 5.91
CA TYR A 198 -8.45 2.01 5.54
C TYR A 198 -9.56 3.04 5.75
N TYR A 199 -10.17 3.46 4.64
CA TYR A 199 -11.36 4.30 4.60
C TYR A 199 -12.54 3.33 4.58
N ALA A 200 -13.25 3.16 5.69
CA ALA A 200 -14.32 2.17 5.80
C ALA A 200 -15.54 2.53 4.95
N SER A 201 -15.75 3.82 4.69
CA SER A 201 -16.81 4.32 3.82
C SER A 201 -16.45 5.68 3.17
N GLY A 202 -17.38 6.24 2.41
CA GLY A 202 -17.33 7.59 1.86
C GLY A 202 -17.22 8.68 2.94
N SER A 203 -17.64 8.40 4.18
CA SER A 203 -17.57 9.35 5.29
C SER A 203 -16.14 9.56 5.84
N ASP A 204 -15.25 8.60 5.60
CA ASP A 204 -13.84 8.68 5.94
C ASP A 204 -13.07 9.55 4.92
N SER A 205 -12.03 10.24 5.37
CA SER A 205 -11.32 11.24 4.57
C SER A 205 -9.91 11.53 5.07
N ILE A 206 -9.17 12.32 4.30
CA ILE A 206 -7.98 13.01 4.78
C ILE A 206 -7.97 14.41 4.14
N SER A 207 -7.86 15.44 4.97
CA SER A 207 -7.80 16.83 4.52
C SER A 207 -6.55 17.11 3.68
N TYR A 208 -6.52 18.25 3.00
CA TYR A 208 -5.33 18.69 2.27
C TYR A 208 -4.09 18.73 3.19
N HIS A 209 -3.06 18.01 2.79
CA HIS A 209 -1.75 17.93 3.46
C HIS A 209 -0.66 17.61 2.42
N SER A 210 0.60 17.65 2.85
CA SER A 210 1.75 17.17 2.09
C SER A 210 2.55 16.24 2.99
N ASP A 211 3.25 15.28 2.39
CA ASP A 211 4.22 14.43 3.10
C ASP A 211 5.59 15.14 3.06
N ASP A 212 5.70 16.29 3.73
CA ASP A 212 6.89 17.17 3.72
C ASP A 212 7.65 17.20 5.05
N GLU A 213 7.45 16.17 5.89
CA GLU A 213 8.16 16.05 7.14
C GLU A 213 9.67 15.89 6.93
N ARG A 214 10.46 16.61 7.72
CA ARG A 214 11.94 16.65 7.59
C ARG A 214 12.59 15.27 7.61
N PHE A 215 12.00 14.30 8.31
CA PHE A 215 12.53 12.94 8.40
C PHE A 215 12.41 12.16 7.09
N LEU A 216 11.69 12.65 6.07
CA LEU A 216 11.58 12.02 4.75
C LEU A 216 12.65 12.52 3.76
N GLY A 217 13.46 13.50 4.14
CA GLY A 217 14.40 14.17 3.24
C GLY A 217 13.75 15.27 2.41
N SER A 218 14.53 15.89 1.51
CA SER A 218 14.10 17.10 0.77
C SER A 218 13.23 16.81 -0.45
N LEU A 219 13.38 15.64 -1.08
CA LEU A 219 12.67 15.24 -2.29
C LEU A 219 12.12 13.81 -2.12
N PRO A 220 11.21 13.59 -1.16
CA PRO A 220 10.75 12.25 -0.83
C PRO A 220 9.97 11.61 -1.97
N ALA A 221 10.15 10.31 -2.13
CA ALA A 221 9.32 9.47 -3.00
C ALA A 221 8.25 8.76 -2.17
N ILE A 222 7.00 8.87 -2.60
CA ILE A 222 5.83 8.27 -1.94
C ILE A 222 5.06 7.45 -2.97
N ALA A 223 5.08 6.13 -2.84
CA ALA A 223 4.31 5.24 -3.71
C ALA A 223 2.99 4.86 -3.02
N SER A 224 1.85 5.17 -3.66
CA SER A 224 0.52 5.06 -3.07
C SER A 224 -0.39 4.15 -3.91
N PHE A 225 -0.64 2.94 -3.43
CA PHE A 225 -1.60 2.00 -4.01
C PHE A 225 -3.03 2.28 -3.55
N SER A 226 -3.99 2.07 -4.43
CA SER A 226 -5.43 2.13 -4.15
C SER A 226 -6.09 0.78 -4.40
N LEU A 227 -6.84 0.27 -3.42
CA LEU A 227 -7.54 -1.01 -3.49
C LEU A 227 -8.96 -0.87 -2.95
N GLY A 228 -9.95 -1.47 -3.62
CA GLY A 228 -11.37 -1.36 -3.25
C GLY A 228 -12.07 -0.15 -3.88
N ALA A 229 -12.84 0.60 -3.10
CA ALA A 229 -13.66 1.69 -3.61
C ALA A 229 -12.84 2.76 -4.34
N LYS A 230 -13.25 3.12 -5.57
CA LYS A 230 -12.64 4.22 -6.33
C LYS A 230 -12.82 5.54 -5.60
N ARG A 231 -11.76 6.31 -5.31
CA ARG A 231 -11.84 7.61 -4.60
C ARG A 231 -11.13 8.73 -5.35
N ASP A 232 -11.66 9.94 -5.19
CA ASP A 232 -11.07 11.12 -5.82
C ASP A 232 -9.82 11.52 -5.00
N PHE A 233 -8.65 11.46 -5.62
CA PHE A 233 -7.42 12.04 -5.11
C PHE A 233 -7.28 13.45 -5.68
N LEU A 234 -7.43 14.43 -4.80
CA LEU A 234 -7.39 15.84 -5.19
C LEU A 234 -6.04 16.43 -4.85
N MET A 235 -5.43 17.14 -5.78
CA MET A 235 -4.21 17.90 -5.56
C MET A 235 -4.39 19.37 -5.90
N LYS A 236 -3.69 20.25 -5.17
CA LYS A 236 -3.58 21.67 -5.48
C LYS A 236 -2.23 22.20 -5.04
N HIS A 237 -1.70 23.17 -5.77
CA HIS A 237 -0.46 23.84 -5.37
C HIS A 237 -0.66 24.58 -4.04
N LYS A 238 0.39 24.65 -3.21
CA LYS A 238 0.41 25.41 -1.96
C LYS A 238 0.27 26.91 -2.28
N PRO A 239 -0.44 27.66 -1.43
CA PRO A 239 -0.50 29.11 -1.59
C PRO A 239 0.90 29.70 -1.38
N VAL A 240 1.30 30.64 -2.25
CA VAL A 240 2.48 31.47 -2.03
C VAL A 240 2.08 32.60 -1.09
N ALA A 241 2.78 32.75 0.03
CA ALA A 241 2.51 33.85 0.96
C ALA A 241 2.83 35.18 0.26
N PRO A 242 1.91 36.16 0.21
CA PRO A 242 2.21 37.46 -0.34
C PRO A 242 3.27 38.15 0.50
N ASN A 243 4.38 38.54 -0.11
CA ASN A 243 5.33 39.49 0.45
C ASN A 243 5.88 40.37 -0.68
N ASP A 244 6.39 41.56 -0.33
CA ASP A 244 6.75 42.62 -1.30
C ASP A 244 7.81 42.20 -2.34
N ASN A 245 8.53 41.11 -2.09
CA ASN A 245 9.58 40.57 -2.97
C ASN A 245 9.29 39.15 -3.47
N ALA A 246 8.07 38.63 -3.27
CA ALA A 246 7.74 37.27 -3.66
C ALA A 246 7.62 37.19 -5.19
N PRO A 247 8.20 36.15 -5.84
CA PRO A 247 7.90 35.90 -7.23
C PRO A 247 6.38 35.66 -7.41
N PRO A 248 5.82 35.96 -8.60
CA PRO A 248 4.42 35.67 -8.87
C PRO A 248 4.14 34.18 -8.64
N PRO A 249 2.97 33.83 -8.08
CA PRO A 249 2.63 32.43 -7.84
C PRO A 249 2.62 31.65 -9.15
N PRO A 250 3.08 30.38 -9.15
CA PRO A 250 3.07 29.56 -10.34
C PRO A 250 1.64 29.33 -10.84
N GLU A 251 1.41 29.54 -12.13
CA GLU A 251 0.13 29.28 -12.77
C GLU A 251 -0.13 27.76 -12.78
N THR A 252 -0.94 27.29 -11.85
CA THR A 252 -1.28 25.88 -11.66
C THR A 252 -2.78 25.70 -11.56
N LYS A 253 -3.27 24.52 -11.96
CA LYS A 253 -4.68 24.12 -11.91
C LYS A 253 -4.84 22.96 -10.92
N PRO A 254 -5.89 22.96 -10.08
CA PRO A 254 -6.21 21.81 -9.25
C PRO A 254 -6.34 20.53 -10.09
N ILE A 255 -5.83 19.42 -9.56
CA ILE A 255 -5.83 18.11 -10.20
C ILE A 255 -6.80 17.21 -9.47
N LYS A 256 -7.60 16.45 -10.22
CA LYS A 256 -8.49 15.42 -9.70
C LYS A 256 -8.19 14.10 -10.40
N LEU A 257 -7.67 13.13 -9.65
CA LEU A 257 -7.40 11.77 -10.13
C LEU A 257 -8.38 10.79 -9.47
N PRO A 258 -9.34 10.21 -10.21
CA PRO A 258 -10.23 9.18 -9.68
C PRO A 258 -9.49 7.84 -9.55
N LEU A 259 -8.82 7.60 -8.43
CA LEU A 259 -8.02 6.39 -8.21
C LEU A 259 -8.95 5.20 -7.98
N ALA A 260 -8.99 4.28 -8.95
CA ALA A 260 -9.72 3.02 -8.87
C ALA A 260 -8.92 1.97 -8.08
N SER A 261 -9.54 0.82 -7.83
CA SER A 261 -8.81 -0.34 -7.32
C SER A 261 -7.70 -0.72 -8.30
N GLY A 262 -6.59 -1.22 -7.78
CA GLY A 262 -5.42 -1.66 -8.53
C GLY A 262 -4.48 -0.53 -8.96
N ASP A 263 -4.91 0.72 -8.91
CA ASP A 263 -4.10 1.86 -9.34
C ASP A 263 -2.98 2.18 -8.35
N MET A 264 -1.86 2.71 -8.84
CA MET A 264 -0.77 3.25 -8.02
C MET A 264 -0.33 4.62 -8.55
N ILE A 265 -0.17 5.60 -7.66
CA ILE A 265 0.53 6.85 -7.96
C ILE A 265 1.87 6.86 -7.22
N LEU A 266 2.95 7.22 -7.90
CA LEU A 266 4.21 7.61 -7.29
C LEU A 266 4.31 9.12 -7.33
N MET A 267 4.45 9.76 -6.17
CA MET A 267 4.74 11.19 -6.04
C MET A 267 6.21 11.35 -5.66
N ARG A 268 6.96 12.21 -6.38
CA ARG A 268 8.39 12.42 -6.09
C ARG A 268 8.83 13.86 -6.38
N GLY A 269 10.13 14.10 -6.30
CA GLY A 269 10.72 15.40 -6.61
C GLY A 269 10.17 16.48 -5.67
N ARG A 270 9.81 17.64 -6.24
CA ARG A 270 9.32 18.80 -5.48
C ARG A 270 7.83 18.73 -5.14
N THR A 271 7.16 17.62 -5.49
CA THR A 271 5.70 17.48 -5.31
C THR A 271 5.30 17.69 -3.85
N GLN A 272 5.93 17.02 -2.89
CA GLN A 272 5.53 17.17 -1.48
C GLN A 272 5.86 18.56 -0.92
N ALA A 273 6.93 19.20 -1.41
CA ALA A 273 7.30 20.54 -0.99
C ALA A 273 6.26 21.59 -1.44
N ASN A 274 5.63 21.41 -2.60
CA ASN A 274 4.84 22.46 -3.27
C ASN A 274 3.36 22.11 -3.49
N TRP A 275 2.96 20.85 -3.38
CA TRP A 275 1.58 20.40 -3.64
C TRP A 275 0.94 19.77 -2.41
N LEU A 276 -0.32 20.16 -2.15
CA LEU A 276 -1.20 19.53 -1.17
C LEU A 276 -2.04 18.47 -1.85
N HIS A 277 -2.34 17.39 -1.14
CA HIS A 277 -3.24 16.34 -1.60
C HIS A 277 -4.27 15.90 -0.55
N SER A 278 -5.42 15.38 -0.98
CA SER A 278 -6.53 14.98 -0.10
C SER A 278 -7.39 13.86 -0.67
N ILE A 279 -8.11 13.17 0.22
CA ILE A 279 -9.24 12.29 -0.13
C ILE A 279 -10.49 12.88 0.53
N PRO A 280 -11.41 13.50 -0.23
CA PRO A 280 -12.59 14.15 0.32
C PRO A 280 -13.63 13.13 0.78
N LYS A 281 -14.52 13.55 1.68
CA LYS A 281 -15.72 12.81 2.04
C LYS A 281 -16.67 12.73 0.83
N ARG A 282 -17.47 11.67 0.80
CA ARG A 282 -18.55 11.44 -0.17
C ARG A 282 -19.87 11.28 0.57
N THR A 283 -20.93 11.79 -0.03
CA THR A 283 -22.29 11.77 0.51
C THR A 283 -23.26 11.11 -0.47
N GLY A 284 -24.51 10.91 -0.03
CA GLY A 284 -25.56 10.32 -0.86
C GLY A 284 -25.23 8.88 -1.27
N LYS A 285 -25.46 8.55 -2.54
CA LYS A 285 -25.28 7.18 -3.08
C LYS A 285 -23.85 6.64 -2.97
N ASN A 286 -22.86 7.52 -2.77
CA ASN A 286 -21.45 7.15 -2.66
C ASN A 286 -20.96 7.14 -1.20
N ALA A 287 -21.84 7.26 -0.21
CA ALA A 287 -21.48 7.19 1.21
C ALA A 287 -21.07 5.77 1.61
N GLU A 288 -21.78 4.75 1.13
CA GLU A 288 -21.50 3.33 1.40
C GLU A 288 -20.79 2.67 0.22
N ASP A 289 -19.55 3.08 -0.02
CA ASP A 289 -18.76 2.70 -1.21
C ASP A 289 -18.08 1.33 -1.12
N GLY A 290 -18.22 0.62 0.01
CA GLY A 290 -17.63 -0.70 0.26
C GLY A 290 -16.20 -0.69 0.81
N GLY A 291 -15.65 0.52 1.03
CA GLY A 291 -14.36 0.74 1.67
C GLY A 291 -13.17 0.73 0.72
N ARG A 292 -12.12 1.45 1.08
CA ARG A 292 -10.87 1.60 0.31
C ARG A 292 -9.65 1.40 1.21
N ILE A 293 -8.72 0.56 0.77
CA ILE A 293 -7.36 0.47 1.33
C ILE A 293 -6.42 1.34 0.49
N ASN A 294 -5.60 2.13 1.18
CA ASN A 294 -4.50 2.87 0.60
C ASN A 294 -3.19 2.45 1.26
N ILE A 295 -2.23 1.96 0.47
CA ILE A 295 -0.92 1.54 0.95
C ILE A 295 0.09 2.57 0.47
N THR A 296 0.81 3.19 1.39
CA THR A 296 1.82 4.22 1.08
C THR A 296 3.18 3.78 1.56
N PHE A 297 4.09 3.56 0.61
CA PHE A 297 5.49 3.28 0.88
C PHE A 297 6.29 4.57 0.92
N ARG A 298 7.15 4.68 1.94
CA ARG A 298 7.96 5.86 2.23
C ARG A 298 9.35 5.47 2.70
N ARG A 299 10.25 6.44 2.77
CA ARG A 299 11.61 6.28 3.29
C ARG A 299 11.88 7.27 4.42
N ALA A 300 11.79 6.81 5.66
CA ALA A 300 12.20 7.62 6.81
C ALA A 300 13.73 7.55 6.95
N MET A 301 14.38 8.72 6.96
CA MET A 301 15.83 8.86 6.96
C MET A 301 16.44 8.81 8.37
N ILE A 302 15.65 9.13 9.40
CA ILE A 302 16.11 9.29 10.78
C ILE A 302 15.09 8.73 11.79
N LYS A 303 15.56 8.39 13.00
CA LYS A 303 14.78 7.80 14.10
C LYS A 303 13.50 8.55 14.47
N GLY A 304 13.55 9.89 14.42
CA GLY A 304 12.36 10.72 14.69
C GLY A 304 11.21 10.47 13.72
N GLY A 305 11.49 9.97 12.51
CA GLY A 305 10.46 9.52 11.57
C GLY A 305 9.73 8.27 12.04
N THR A 306 10.47 7.31 12.60
CA THR A 306 9.88 6.11 13.22
C THR A 306 8.94 6.51 14.36
N GLU A 307 9.40 7.31 15.33
CA GLU A 307 8.57 7.77 16.43
C GLU A 307 7.29 8.47 15.93
N ASN A 308 7.43 9.38 14.97
CA ASN A 308 6.32 10.14 14.41
C ASN A 308 5.27 9.21 13.77
N TYR A 309 5.70 8.30 12.89
CA TYR A 309 4.78 7.40 12.20
C TYR A 309 3.97 6.55 13.17
N TYR A 310 4.62 5.94 14.17
CA TYR A 310 3.89 5.11 15.12
C TYR A 310 2.99 5.95 16.04
N ASN A 311 3.43 7.13 16.50
CA ASN A 311 2.61 7.98 17.36
C ASN A 311 1.31 8.45 16.68
N TYR A 312 1.37 8.81 15.38
CA TYR A 312 0.21 9.36 14.67
C TYR A 312 -0.62 8.34 13.87
N ASN A 313 -0.15 7.09 13.71
CA ASN A 313 -0.87 6.05 12.95
C ASN A 313 -1.19 4.78 13.75
N VAL A 314 -0.64 4.62 14.94
CA VAL A 314 -0.96 3.54 15.88
C VAL A 314 -1.41 4.15 17.21
N GLY A 315 -0.56 4.99 17.81
CA GLY A 315 -0.83 5.63 19.09
C GLY A 315 -1.07 4.63 20.22
N SER A 316 -1.72 5.09 21.28
CA SER A 316 -2.17 4.23 22.41
C SER A 316 -3.62 3.76 22.25
N GLY A 317 -4.17 3.90 21.04
CA GLY A 317 -5.57 3.61 20.77
C GLY A 317 -5.86 2.10 20.70
N PRO A 318 -7.14 1.70 20.81
CA PRO A 318 -7.52 0.31 20.66
C PRO A 318 -7.22 -0.24 19.25
N VAL A 319 -7.01 -1.55 19.19
CA VAL A 319 -6.85 -2.29 17.94
C VAL A 319 -8.22 -2.65 17.36
N TYR A 320 -8.38 -2.52 16.05
CA TYR A 320 -9.55 -2.89 15.29
C TYR A 320 -9.20 -3.93 14.23
N LYS A 321 -10.15 -4.82 13.93
CA LYS A 321 -10.08 -5.78 12.84
C LYS A 321 -11.38 -5.78 12.05
N TRP A 322 -11.30 -6.08 10.76
CA TRP A 322 -12.47 -6.27 9.92
C TRP A 322 -13.23 -7.55 10.32
N ASP A 323 -14.53 -7.43 10.55
CA ASP A 323 -15.45 -8.55 10.77
C ASP A 323 -16.14 -8.87 9.43
N GLU A 324 -15.80 -10.00 8.81
CA GLU A 324 -16.34 -10.38 7.50
C GLU A 324 -17.85 -10.63 7.53
N THR A 325 -18.35 -11.20 8.63
CA THR A 325 -19.77 -11.53 8.82
C THR A 325 -20.61 -10.27 8.95
N ARG A 326 -20.15 -9.31 9.77
CA ARG A 326 -20.86 -8.06 10.01
C ARG A 326 -20.55 -6.95 8.99
N ARG A 327 -19.48 -7.13 8.21
CA ARG A 327 -18.99 -6.18 7.21
C ARG A 327 -18.67 -4.80 7.80
N GLU A 328 -18.04 -4.78 8.97
CA GLU A 328 -17.62 -3.55 9.66
C GLU A 328 -16.28 -3.72 10.39
N MET A 329 -15.62 -2.61 10.72
CA MET A 329 -14.45 -2.62 11.61
C MET A 329 -14.91 -2.75 13.05
N ARG A 330 -14.40 -3.74 13.78
CA ARG A 330 -14.75 -3.97 15.18
C ARG A 330 -13.53 -3.93 16.07
N LEU A 331 -13.76 -3.57 17.32
CA LEU A 331 -12.74 -3.64 18.36
C LEU A 331 -12.22 -5.08 18.43
N TRP A 332 -10.92 -5.26 18.26
CA TRP A 332 -10.27 -6.54 18.42
C TRP A 332 -10.19 -6.85 19.93
N LYS A 333 -10.86 -7.91 20.35
CA LYS A 333 -10.75 -8.46 21.70
C LYS A 333 -9.93 -9.74 21.57
N SER A 334 -8.72 -9.71 22.14
CA SER A 334 -7.78 -10.83 22.17
C SER A 334 -8.36 -12.05 22.86
#